data_AF-A0A6H1ZTA7-F1
#
_entry.id   AF-A0A6H1ZTA7-F1
#
_cell.length_a   1.000
_cell.length_b   1.000
_cell.length_c   1.000
_cell.angle_alpha   90.00
_cell.angle_beta   90.00
_cell.angle_gamma   90.00
#
_symmetry.space_group_name_H-M   'P 1'
#
loop_
_entity.id
_entity.type
_entity.pdbx_description
1 polymer ?
#
loop_
_entity_poly.entity_id
_entity_poly.type
_entity_poly.pdbx_seq_one_letter_code
_entity_poly.pdbx_strand_id
1 'polypeptide(L)'
;MNTEVIVYLLRKTSLTRSEIGKLSPEQFNETLKELYYQESVDEWRKMHTIATILATIHNAGIQVKHPEFKQAGDYFSGEMPTRNPKPKDSLEKLATDRGIKLPSKELRSR
;
A
#
# COMPACT_ATOMS: atom_id res chain seq x y z
N MET A 1 -8.71 20.31 4.85
CA MET A 1 -7.83 19.17 5.22
C MET A 1 -8.68 17.90 5.33
N ASN A 2 -8.36 16.82 4.61
CA ASN A 2 -9.26 15.66 4.50
C ASN A 2 -9.26 14.78 5.78
N THR A 3 -10.41 14.72 6.47
CA THR A 3 -10.57 14.02 7.76
C THR A 3 -10.19 12.54 7.69
N GLU A 4 -10.46 11.87 6.57
CA GLU A 4 -10.19 10.44 6.40
C GLU A 4 -8.69 10.13 6.40
N VAL A 5 -7.88 10.99 5.77
CA VAL A 5 -6.41 10.80 5.71
C VAL A 5 -5.78 11.05 7.07
N ILE A 6 -6.32 11.99 7.86
CA ILE A 6 -5.87 12.20 9.25
C ILE A 6 -6.23 10.97 10.09
N VAL A 7 -7.46 10.47 10.02
CA VAL A 7 -7.88 9.25 10.75
C VAL A 7 -7.03 8.04 10.34
N TYR A 8 -6.69 7.93 9.06
CA TYR A 8 -5.81 6.89 8.55
C TYR A 8 -4.42 6.97 9.19
N LEU A 9 -3.78 8.15 9.15
CA LEU A 9 -2.48 8.37 9.80
C LEU A 9 -2.55 8.08 11.31
N LEU A 10 -3.60 8.51 12.01
CA LEU A 10 -3.78 8.21 13.44
C LEU A 10 -3.87 6.72 13.75
N ARG A 11 -4.44 5.91 12.83
CA ARG A 11 -4.55 4.45 13.02
C ARG A 11 -3.25 3.72 12.73
N LYS A 12 -2.48 4.24 11.78
CA LYS A 12 -1.27 3.60 11.25
C LYS A 12 0.01 4.07 11.92
N THR A 13 -0.03 5.25 12.52
CA THR A 13 1.08 5.84 13.26
C THR A 13 0.70 5.97 14.72
N SER A 14 1.68 6.14 15.59
CA SER A 14 1.44 6.46 17.01
C SER A 14 1.26 7.96 17.26
N LEU A 15 1.03 8.75 16.20
CA LEU A 15 0.87 10.20 16.30
C LEU A 15 -0.53 10.57 16.77
N THR A 16 -0.62 11.71 17.44
CA THR A 16 -1.87 12.34 17.84
C THR A 16 -2.36 13.34 16.77
N ARG A 17 -3.64 13.73 16.85
CA ARG A 17 -4.22 14.71 15.92
C ARG A 17 -3.50 16.06 16.00
N SER A 18 -3.04 16.44 17.20
CA SER A 18 -2.29 17.68 17.40
C SER A 18 -0.93 17.62 16.70
N GLU A 19 -0.21 16.49 16.79
CA GLU A 19 1.09 16.32 16.14
C GLU A 19 0.97 16.32 14.62
N ILE A 20 -0.04 15.65 14.07
CA ILE A 20 -0.32 15.70 12.63
C ILE A 20 -0.66 17.13 12.18
N GLY A 21 -1.38 17.89 13.01
CA GLY A 21 -1.71 19.28 12.73
C GLY A 21 -0.53 20.25 12.75
N LYS A 22 0.63 19.85 13.27
CA LYS A 22 1.88 20.64 13.23
C LYS A 22 2.67 20.44 11.94
N LEU A 23 2.33 19.44 11.12
CA LEU A 23 3.02 19.18 9.86
C LEU A 23 2.64 20.24 8.82
N SER A 24 3.63 20.70 8.05
CA SER A 24 3.34 21.47 6.84
C SER A 24 2.60 20.58 5.81
N PRO A 25 1.87 21.16 4.86
CA PRO A 25 1.22 20.39 3.80
C PRO A 25 2.18 19.48 3.03
N GLU A 26 3.43 19.91 2.84
CA GLU A 26 4.48 19.13 2.17
C GLU A 26 4.93 17.94 3.02
N GLN A 27 5.26 18.18 4.30
CA GLN A 27 5.65 17.14 5.26
C GLN A 27 4.54 16.10 5.46
N PHE A 28 3.29 16.55 5.51
CA PHE A 28 2.13 15.67 5.60
C PHE A 28 2.03 14.75 4.37
N ASN A 29 2.22 15.30 3.17
CA ASN A 29 2.15 14.55 1.92
C ASN A 29 3.31 13.55 1.78
N GLU A 30 4.53 13.93 2.18
CA GLU A 30 5.69 13.05 2.21
C GLU A 30 5.50 11.89 3.19
N THR A 31 5.02 12.19 4.41
CA THR A 31 4.71 11.17 5.43
C THR A 31 3.68 10.17 4.92
N LEU A 32 2.64 10.66 4.23
CA LEU A 32 1.61 9.82 3.66
C LEU A 32 2.16 8.91 2.54
N LYS A 33 2.99 9.45 1.64
CA LYS A 33 3.61 8.68 0.55
C LYS A 33 4.55 7.60 1.07
N GLU A 34 5.40 7.93 2.05
CA GLU A 34 6.31 6.96 2.65
C GLU A 34 5.53 5.86 3.37
N LEU A 35 4.46 6.20 4.10
CA LEU A 35 3.60 5.20 4.73
C LEU A 35 2.97 4.25 3.70
N TYR A 36 2.43 4.79 2.60
CA TYR A 36 1.87 3.96 1.52
C TYR A 36 2.91 3.04 0.88
N TYR A 37 4.12 3.55 0.66
CA TYR A 37 5.21 2.75 0.12
C TYR A 37 5.57 1.59 1.06
N GLN A 38 5.73 1.86 2.35
CA GLN A 38 6.07 0.83 3.34
C GLN A 38 5.01 -0.27 3.42
N GLU A 39 3.73 0.09 3.44
CA GLU A 39 2.66 -0.91 3.42
C GLU A 39 2.67 -1.77 2.16
N SER A 40 2.93 -1.16 1.01
CA SER A 40 3.02 -1.88 -0.27
C SER A 40 4.18 -2.87 -0.25
N VAL A 41 5.34 -2.47 0.31
CA VAL A 41 6.50 -3.34 0.47
C VAL A 41 6.20 -4.50 1.42
N ASP A 42 5.51 -4.24 2.53
CA ASP A 42 5.14 -5.29 3.50
C ASP A 42 4.14 -6.29 2.91
N GLU A 43 3.17 -5.83 2.13
CA GLU A 43 2.26 -6.70 1.39
C GLU A 43 3.01 -7.54 0.34
N TRP A 44 3.87 -6.91 -0.45
CA TRP A 44 4.73 -7.61 -1.42
C TRP A 44 5.57 -8.69 -0.72
N ARG A 45 6.21 -8.37 0.42
CA ARG A 45 6.99 -9.33 1.20
C ARG A 45 6.14 -10.52 1.66
N LYS A 46 4.95 -10.27 2.22
CA LYS A 46 4.04 -11.33 2.66
C LYS A 46 3.68 -12.26 1.50
N MET A 47 3.29 -11.69 0.37
CA MET A 47 2.92 -12.47 -0.83
C MET A 47 4.12 -13.24 -1.39
N HIS A 48 5.28 -12.62 -1.48
CA HIS A 48 6.53 -13.26 -1.90
C HIS A 48 6.91 -14.43 -0.98
N THR A 49 6.80 -14.25 0.35
CA THR A 49 7.06 -15.32 1.33
C THR A 49 6.09 -16.48 1.16
N ILE A 50 4.79 -16.21 1.05
CA ILE A 50 3.77 -17.25 0.83
C ILE A 50 4.09 -18.03 -0.45
N ALA A 51 4.38 -17.32 -1.54
CA ALA A 51 4.72 -17.94 -2.79
C ALA A 51 6.00 -18.79 -2.73
N THR A 52 7.03 -18.32 -2.01
CA THR A 52 8.26 -19.09 -1.78
C THR A 52 7.98 -20.38 -1.02
N ILE A 53 7.08 -20.34 -0.02
CA ILE A 53 6.66 -21.54 0.71
C ILE A 53 5.90 -22.49 -0.22
N LEU A 54 4.94 -22.00 -1.00
CA LEU A 54 4.17 -22.80 -1.95
C LEU A 54 5.06 -23.44 -3.02
N ALA A 55 6.03 -22.69 -3.55
CA ALA A 55 7.06 -23.19 -4.45
C ALA A 55 7.88 -24.32 -3.83
N THR A 56 8.26 -24.18 -2.55
CA THR A 56 9.00 -25.21 -1.82
C THR A 56 8.16 -26.47 -1.61
N ILE A 57 6.90 -26.32 -1.20
CA ILE A 57 5.93 -27.43 -1.05
C ILE A 57 5.75 -28.17 -2.38
N HIS A 58 5.57 -27.43 -3.47
CA HIS A 58 5.44 -27.99 -4.81
C HIS A 58 6.69 -28.77 -5.25
N ASN A 59 7.88 -28.21 -5.03
CA ASN A 59 9.16 -28.87 -5.34
C ASN A 59 9.40 -30.13 -4.48
N ALA A 60 8.79 -30.23 -3.31
CA ALA A 60 8.81 -31.45 -2.48
C ALA A 60 7.87 -32.55 -3.01
N GLY A 61 7.22 -32.36 -4.16
CA GLY A 61 6.32 -33.32 -4.79
C GLY A 61 4.89 -33.29 -4.25
N ILE A 62 4.54 -32.29 -3.42
CA ILE A 62 3.18 -32.11 -2.91
C ILE A 62 2.41 -31.25 -3.91
N GLN A 63 1.43 -31.84 -4.60
CA GLN A 63 0.54 -31.09 -5.48
C GLN A 63 -0.41 -30.21 -4.66
N VAL A 64 -0.14 -28.91 -4.65
CA VAL A 64 -1.08 -27.90 -4.16
C VAL A 64 -2.25 -27.82 -5.18
N LYS A 65 -3.49 -27.75 -4.71
CA LYS A 65 -4.70 -27.70 -5.55
C LYS A 65 -4.86 -26.34 -6.26
N HIS A 66 -3.95 -26.02 -7.17
CA HIS A 66 -4.02 -24.85 -8.04
C HIS A 66 -3.57 -25.24 -9.46
N PRO A 67 -4.50 -25.63 -10.35
CA PRO A 67 -4.18 -26.11 -11.70
C PRO A 67 -3.45 -25.07 -12.58
N GLU A 68 -3.51 -23.79 -12.20
CA GLU A 68 -2.82 -22.68 -12.84
C GLU A 68 -1.31 -22.57 -12.50
N PHE A 69 -0.86 -23.10 -11.37
CA PHE A 69 0.53 -22.99 -10.92
C PHE A 69 1.27 -24.31 -11.16
N LYS A 70 2.01 -24.37 -12.28
CA LYS A 70 2.69 -25.60 -12.75
C LYS A 70 4.13 -25.69 -12.27
N GLN A 71 4.70 -24.57 -11.81
CA GLN A 71 6.08 -24.49 -11.33
C GLN A 71 6.22 -23.44 -10.22
N ALA A 72 7.30 -23.55 -9.44
CA ALA A 72 7.64 -22.66 -8.33
C ALA A 72 7.56 -21.16 -8.67
N GLY A 73 7.99 -20.77 -9.88
CA GLY A 73 7.96 -19.38 -10.34
C GLY A 73 6.57 -18.82 -10.60
N ASP A 74 5.54 -19.67 -10.74
CA ASP A 74 4.19 -19.19 -11.06
C ASP A 74 3.47 -18.63 -9.83
N TYR A 75 3.91 -18.99 -8.61
CA TYR A 75 3.28 -18.57 -7.36
C TYR A 75 3.49 -17.08 -7.03
N PHE A 76 4.44 -16.39 -7.68
CA PHE A 76 4.63 -14.96 -7.50
C PHE A 76 5.04 -14.24 -8.78
N SER A 77 4.14 -13.38 -9.28
CA SER A 77 4.36 -12.51 -10.44
C SER A 77 4.40 -11.02 -10.07
N GLY A 78 4.42 -10.69 -8.77
CA GLY A 78 4.38 -9.31 -8.30
C GLY A 78 5.73 -8.60 -8.40
N GLU A 79 5.78 -7.47 -9.11
CA GLU A 79 6.96 -6.60 -9.10
C GLU A 79 7.15 -5.96 -7.71
N MET A 80 8.40 -5.79 -7.28
CA MET A 80 8.72 -5.09 -6.05
C MET A 80 8.20 -3.65 -6.14
N PRO A 81 7.44 -3.16 -5.14
CA PRO A 81 6.99 -1.77 -5.11
C PRO A 81 8.20 -0.84 -5.23
N THR A 82 8.07 0.17 -6.09
CA THR A 82 9.11 1.19 -6.25
C THR A 82 8.85 2.33 -5.28
N ARG A 83 9.90 2.90 -4.68
CA ARG A 83 9.82 4.00 -3.70
C ARG A 83 9.19 5.29 -4.24
N ASN A 84 8.95 5.33 -5.54
CA ASN A 84 8.12 6.31 -6.23
C ASN A 84 7.54 5.65 -7.49
N PRO A 85 6.32 5.10 -7.47
CA PRO A 85 5.57 5.04 -8.71
C PRO A 85 5.35 6.49 -9.15
N LYS A 86 5.51 6.73 -10.45
CA LYS A 86 5.64 8.05 -11.10
C LYS A 86 4.73 9.15 -10.49
N PRO A 87 5.12 10.44 -10.56
CA PRO A 87 4.39 11.59 -9.97
C PRO A 87 2.96 11.85 -10.49
N LYS A 88 2.30 10.87 -11.12
CA LYS A 88 1.01 11.03 -11.80
C LYS A 88 -0.18 10.43 -11.06
N ASP A 89 0.04 9.68 -9.99
CA ASP A 89 -1.08 9.16 -9.19
C ASP A 89 -1.40 10.22 -8.14
N SER A 90 -2.28 11.14 -8.55
CA SER A 90 -2.80 12.15 -7.65
C SER A 90 -3.42 11.48 -6.43
N LEU A 91 -3.47 12.21 -5.31
CA LEU A 91 -4.09 11.72 -4.07
C LEU A 91 -5.53 11.20 -4.32
N GLU A 92 -6.20 11.75 -5.34
CA GLU A 92 -7.50 11.27 -5.84
C GLU A 92 -7.47 9.87 -6.44
N LYS A 93 -6.44 9.55 -7.23
CA LYS A 93 -6.32 8.23 -7.84
C LYS A 93 -6.07 7.16 -6.77
N LEU A 94 -5.16 7.43 -5.84
CA LEU A 94 -4.86 6.52 -4.73
C LEU A 94 -6.09 6.28 -3.82
N ALA A 95 -6.88 7.32 -3.57
CA ALA A 95 -8.10 7.19 -2.79
C ALA A 95 -9.19 6.41 -3.54
N THR A 96 -9.33 6.64 -4.84
CA THR A 96 -10.32 5.94 -5.69
C THR A 96 -10.02 4.44 -5.79
N ASP A 97 -8.76 4.07 -6.01
CA ASP A 97 -8.32 2.66 -6.11
C ASP A 97 -8.56 1.87 -4.82
N ARG A 98 -8.68 2.55 -3.67
CA ARG A 98 -8.98 1.95 -2.37
C ARG A 98 -10.40 2.20 -1.85
N GLY A 99 -11.30 2.72 -2.70
CA GLY A 99 -12.69 2.98 -2.33
C GLY A 99 -12.90 4.11 -1.31
N ILE A 100 -11.93 5.00 -1.18
CA ILE A 100 -11.92 6.14 -0.25
C ILE A 100 -12.50 7.36 -0.98
N LYS A 101 -13.63 7.90 -0.49
CA LYS A 101 -14.27 9.09 -1.08
C LYS A 101 -13.60 10.36 -0.58
N LEU A 102 -12.71 10.93 -1.39
CA LEU A 102 -12.16 12.23 -1.04
C LEU A 102 -13.23 13.35 -1.11
N PRO A 103 -13.13 14.38 -0.25
CA PRO A 103 -13.94 15.57 -0.33
C PRO A 103 -13.76 16.30 -1.66
N SER A 104 -14.84 16.94 -2.13
CA SER A 104 -14.86 17.77 -3.33
C SER A 104 -13.80 18.87 -3.29
N LYS A 105 -13.31 19.30 -4.46
CA LYS A 105 -12.24 20.30 -4.60
C LYS A 105 -12.51 21.59 -3.82
N GLU A 106 -13.78 21.98 -3.66
CA GLU A 106 -14.22 23.18 -2.94
C GLU A 106 -13.88 23.17 -1.44
N LEU A 107 -13.71 21.99 -0.84
CA LEU A 107 -13.33 21.81 0.57
C LEU A 107 -11.81 21.77 0.80
N ARG A 108 -11.01 21.77 -0.28
CA ARG A 108 -9.54 21.68 -0.23
C ARG A 108 -8.83 23.03 -0.37
N SER A 109 -9.55 24.05 -0.83
CA SER A 109 -9.05 25.42 -1.07
C SER A 109 -9.48 26.44 0.00
N ARG A 110 -10.00 25.98 1.14
CA ARG A 110 -10.21 26.76 2.37
C ARG A 110 -9.22 26.31 3.43
#